data_AF-A0A849QDG8-F1
#
_entry.id   AF-A0A849QDG8-F1
#
_cell.length_a   1.000
_cell.length_b   1.000
_cell.length_c   1.000
_cell.angle_alpha   90.00
_cell.angle_beta   90.00
_cell.angle_gamma   90.00
#
_symmetry.space_group_name_H-M   'P 1'
#
loop_
_entity.id
_entity.type
_entity.pdbx_description
1 polymer ?
#
loop_
_entity_poly.entity_id
_entity_poly.type
_entity_poly.pdbx_seq_one_letter_code
_entity_poly.pdbx_strand_id
1 'polypeptide(L)'
;MVGTKTIEVTCEKCGKLYEAEAIDHIDLHDDRGLIKNLKSGKANRVQCPKCKKVMYLKRSIVINFDPESKIVVFDASAKSKAAKEVLQKTYEDIITINETLEETGNETEFLVLHDLKKLKPLLEQYLKVYG
;
A
#
# COMPACT_ATOMS: atom_id res chain seq x y z
N MET A 1 -7.58 9.88 -5.55
CA MET A 1 -8.60 8.79 -5.60
C MET A 1 -7.90 7.46 -5.38
N VAL A 2 -8.37 6.66 -4.42
CA VAL A 2 -7.83 5.32 -4.11
C VAL A 2 -7.74 4.46 -5.37
N GLY A 3 -6.55 3.92 -5.64
CA GLY A 3 -6.34 2.95 -6.70
C GLY A 3 -6.73 1.55 -6.23
N THR A 4 -7.82 1.02 -6.79
CA THR A 4 -8.32 -0.32 -6.48
C THR A 4 -8.20 -1.26 -7.68
N LYS A 5 -8.07 -2.55 -7.39
CA LYS A 5 -8.07 -3.63 -8.37
C LYS A 5 -9.02 -4.74 -7.93
N THR A 6 -9.79 -5.26 -8.88
CA THR A 6 -10.61 -6.46 -8.66
C THR A 6 -9.71 -7.69 -8.62
N ILE A 7 -9.85 -8.50 -7.58
CA ILE A 7 -9.10 -9.73 -7.41
C ILE A 7 -10.02 -10.88 -7.00
N GLU A 8 -9.59 -12.10 -7.29
CA GLU A 8 -10.23 -13.32 -6.79
C GLU A 8 -9.75 -13.64 -5.37
N VAL A 9 -10.70 -13.89 -4.48
CA VAL A 9 -10.46 -14.22 -3.07
C VAL A 9 -11.20 -15.51 -2.72
N THR A 10 -10.48 -16.46 -2.13
CA THR A 10 -11.06 -17.67 -1.55
C THR A 10 -11.41 -17.42 -0.08
N CYS A 11 -12.67 -17.63 0.29
CA CYS A 11 -13.08 -17.48 1.68
C CYS A 11 -12.49 -18.56 2.59
N GLU A 12 -11.72 -18.15 3.60
CA GLU A 12 -11.12 -19.04 4.61
C GLU A 12 -12.15 -19.86 5.41
N LYS A 13 -13.41 -19.39 5.51
CA LYS A 13 -14.47 -20.08 6.28
C LYS A 13 -15.27 -21.07 5.46
N CYS A 14 -15.70 -20.70 4.26
CA CYS A 14 -16.64 -21.52 3.46
C CYS A 14 -16.07 -22.00 2.12
N GLY A 15 -14.80 -21.72 1.83
CA GLY A 15 -14.09 -22.15 0.62
C GLY A 15 -14.60 -21.52 -0.67
N LYS A 16 -15.65 -20.69 -0.64
CA LYS A 16 -16.19 -20.06 -1.85
C LYS A 16 -15.22 -19.01 -2.38
N LEU A 17 -14.91 -19.11 -3.67
CA LEU A 17 -14.21 -18.10 -4.44
C LEU A 17 -15.18 -16.98 -4.84
N TYR A 18 -14.73 -15.73 -4.75
CA TYR A 18 -15.50 -14.54 -5.10
C TYR A 18 -14.56 -13.39 -5.46
N GLU A 19 -15.07 -12.42 -6.21
CA GLU A 19 -14.33 -11.20 -6.54
C GLU A 19 -14.49 -10.16 -5.44
N ALA A 20 -13.41 -9.44 -5.15
CA ALA A 20 -13.40 -8.31 -4.23
C ALA A 20 -12.47 -7.21 -4.74
N GLU A 21 -12.81 -5.97 -4.41
CA GLU A 21 -11.91 -4.83 -4.61
C GLU A 21 -10.83 -4.84 -3.53
N ALA A 22 -9.58 -4.74 -3.97
CA ALA A 22 -8.43 -4.54 -3.12
C ALA A 22 -7.76 -3.21 -3.48
N ILE A 23 -7.36 -2.47 -2.46
CA ILE A 23 -6.55 -1.26 -2.56
C ILE A 23 -5.12 -1.68 -2.90
N ASP A 24 -4.63 -1.19 -4.03
CA ASP A 24 -3.23 -1.33 -4.45
C ASP A 24 -2.47 0.01 -4.29
N HIS A 25 -3.17 1.17 -4.36
CA HIS A 25 -2.58 2.51 -4.22
C HIS A 25 -3.44 3.45 -3.37
N ILE A 26 -2.81 4.28 -2.55
CA ILE A 26 -3.43 5.32 -1.72
C ILE A 26 -2.63 6.61 -1.86
N ASP A 27 -3.31 7.71 -2.12
CA ASP A 27 -2.72 9.04 -1.98
C ASP A 27 -3.16 9.64 -0.63
N LEU A 28 -2.22 9.94 0.27
CA LEU A 28 -2.57 10.44 1.59
C LEU A 28 -3.17 11.85 1.55
N HIS A 29 -2.94 12.63 0.51
CA HIS A 29 -3.55 13.95 0.36
C HIS A 29 -5.07 13.82 0.17
N ASP A 30 -5.47 12.95 -0.76
CA ASP A 30 -6.86 12.73 -1.15
C ASP A 30 -7.61 11.76 -0.22
N ASP A 31 -6.93 10.71 0.23
CA ASP A 31 -7.55 9.52 0.82
C ASP A 31 -7.28 9.41 2.35
N ARG A 32 -7.18 10.56 3.03
CA ARG A 32 -6.86 10.69 4.47
C ARG A 32 -7.69 9.79 5.38
N GLY A 33 -8.96 9.53 5.02
CA GLY A 33 -9.86 8.65 5.76
C GLY A 33 -9.33 7.22 5.93
N LEU A 34 -8.42 6.78 5.07
CA LEU A 34 -7.80 5.45 5.12
C LEU A 34 -6.61 5.34 6.08
N ILE A 35 -6.08 6.46 6.61
CA ILE A 35 -4.90 6.44 7.49
C ILE A 35 -5.13 5.57 8.73
N LYS A 36 -6.33 5.61 9.33
CA LYS A 36 -6.68 4.76 10.47
C LYS A 36 -6.64 3.27 10.10
N ASN A 37 -7.06 2.92 8.89
CA ASN A 37 -7.03 1.55 8.39
C ASN A 37 -5.61 1.10 8.07
N LEU A 38 -4.78 1.98 7.51
CA LEU A 38 -3.36 1.73 7.27
C LEU A 38 -2.60 1.50 8.57
N LYS A 39 -2.77 2.38 9.57
CA LYS A 39 -2.16 2.23 10.90
C LYS A 39 -2.53 0.90 11.56
N SER A 40 -3.74 0.41 11.34
CA SER A 40 -4.18 -0.86 11.94
C SER A 40 -3.85 -2.11 11.09
N GLY A 41 -3.27 -1.94 9.90
CA GLY A 41 -3.02 -3.04 8.96
C GLY A 41 -4.29 -3.65 8.36
N LYS A 42 -5.39 -2.88 8.36
CA LYS A 42 -6.73 -3.31 7.98
C LYS A 42 -7.27 -2.63 6.72
N ALA A 43 -6.39 -1.96 5.97
CA ALA A 43 -6.75 -1.23 4.74
C ALA A 43 -7.46 -2.15 3.72
N ASN A 44 -6.89 -3.32 3.45
CA ASN A 44 -7.49 -4.30 2.54
C ASN A 44 -8.47 -5.25 3.25
N ARG A 45 -9.57 -4.69 3.76
CA ARG A 45 -10.66 -5.47 4.40
C ARG A 45 -11.66 -5.94 3.35
N VAL A 46 -11.88 -7.25 3.27
CA VAL A 46 -12.90 -7.86 2.41
C VAL A 46 -13.90 -8.69 3.22
N GLN A 47 -15.10 -8.86 2.70
CA GLN A 47 -16.15 -9.65 3.33
C GLN A 47 -16.72 -10.67 2.36
N CYS A 48 -16.74 -11.95 2.76
CA CYS A 48 -17.33 -13.00 1.94
C CYS A 48 -18.84 -12.75 1.76
N PRO A 49 -19.37 -12.69 0.53
CA PRO A 49 -20.78 -12.41 0.29
C PRO A 49 -21.70 -13.52 0.81
N LYS A 50 -21.22 -14.78 0.83
CA LYS A 50 -21.98 -15.97 1.25
C LYS A 50 -22.08 -16.13 2.77
N CYS A 51 -20.95 -16.17 3.48
CA CYS A 51 -20.92 -16.49 4.92
C CYS A 51 -20.63 -15.28 5.82
N LYS A 52 -20.48 -14.08 5.22
CA LYS A 52 -20.20 -12.79 5.88
C LYS A 52 -18.90 -12.74 6.69
N LYS A 53 -18.03 -13.75 6.58
CA LYS A 53 -16.68 -13.75 7.18
C LYS A 53 -15.88 -12.56 6.65
N VAL A 54 -15.32 -11.79 7.57
CA VAL A 54 -14.39 -10.69 7.29
C VAL A 54 -12.98 -11.25 7.25
N MET A 55 -12.21 -10.81 6.26
CA MET A 55 -10.80 -11.16 6.06
C MET A 55 -10.01 -9.90 5.73
N TYR A 56 -8.70 -9.93 5.97
CA TYR A 56 -7.79 -8.85 5.63
C TYR A 56 -6.74 -9.39 4.67
N LEU A 57 -6.73 -8.89 3.45
CA LEU A 57 -5.83 -9.38 2.42
C LEU A 57 -4.41 -8.92 2.73
N LYS A 58 -3.46 -9.86 2.70
CA LYS A 58 -2.04 -9.57 2.78
C LYS A 58 -1.54 -9.20 1.39
N ARG A 59 -1.72 -7.93 1.02
CA ARG A 59 -1.26 -7.36 -0.25
C ARG A 59 -0.40 -6.14 0.00
N SER A 60 0.54 -5.94 -0.91
CA SER A 60 1.36 -4.74 -0.97
C SER A 60 0.45 -3.55 -1.28
N ILE A 61 0.68 -2.42 -0.61
CA ILE A 61 -0.04 -1.16 -0.86
C ILE A 61 1.01 -0.09 -1.10
N VAL A 62 0.90 0.61 -2.22
CA VAL A 62 1.69 1.82 -2.50
C VAL A 62 1.01 3.00 -1.85
N ILE A 63 1.75 3.77 -1.07
CA ILE A 63 1.23 4.91 -0.30
C ILE A 63 2.03 6.15 -0.70
N ASN A 64 1.37 7.11 -1.35
CA ASN A 64 1.97 8.40 -1.68
C ASN A 64 1.79 9.37 -0.50
N PHE A 65 2.90 9.91 -0.01
CA PHE A 65 2.96 10.92 1.05
C PHE A 65 3.09 12.30 0.43
N ASP A 66 2.10 12.75 -0.35
CA ASP A 66 2.07 14.12 -0.88
C ASP A 66 1.73 15.13 0.24
N PRO A 67 2.46 16.24 0.42
CA PRO A 67 3.50 16.82 -0.45
C PRO A 67 4.96 16.53 -0.02
N GLU A 68 5.23 15.50 0.77
CA GLU A 68 6.59 15.18 1.24
C GLU A 68 7.51 14.56 0.17
N SER A 69 7.10 14.52 -1.12
CA SER A 69 7.80 13.82 -2.20
C SER A 69 8.30 12.44 -1.78
N LYS A 70 7.40 11.62 -1.21
CA LYS A 70 7.75 10.33 -0.62
C LYS A 70 6.74 9.25 -1.00
N ILE A 71 7.24 8.12 -1.45
CA ILE A 71 6.44 6.93 -1.78
C ILE A 71 6.84 5.79 -0.87
N VAL A 72 5.86 5.17 -0.20
CA VAL A 72 6.08 4.01 0.65
C VAL A 72 5.33 2.81 0.11
N VAL A 73 6.04 1.73 -0.21
CA VAL A 73 5.44 0.42 -0.46
C VAL A 73 5.37 -0.34 0.86
N PHE A 74 4.15 -0.54 1.36
CA PHE A 74 3.90 -1.39 2.52
C PHE A 74 3.58 -2.82 2.08
N ASP A 75 4.49 -3.75 2.32
CA ASP A 75 4.34 -5.17 2.02
C ASP A 75 4.80 -6.05 3.18
N ALA A 76 3.83 -6.65 3.89
CA ALA A 76 4.09 -7.51 5.05
C ALA A 76 4.89 -8.79 4.71
N SER A 77 4.98 -9.16 3.44
CA SER A 77 5.75 -10.32 2.96
C SER A 77 7.22 -9.97 2.64
N ALA A 78 7.54 -8.70 2.39
CA ALA A 78 8.88 -8.21 2.04
C ALA A 78 9.84 -8.12 3.25
N LYS A 79 10.06 -9.26 3.93
CA LYS A 79 10.86 -9.33 5.16
C LYS A 79 12.37 -9.32 4.90
N SER A 80 12.80 -9.96 3.82
CA SER A 80 14.22 -10.07 3.49
C SER A 80 14.74 -8.80 2.81
N LYS A 81 16.05 -8.56 2.88
CA LYS A 81 16.70 -7.47 2.14
C LYS A 81 16.47 -7.61 0.63
N ALA A 82 16.67 -8.83 0.12
CA ALA A 82 16.48 -9.14 -1.29
C ALA A 82 15.06 -8.82 -1.79
N ALA A 83 14.01 -9.15 -1.03
CA ALA A 83 12.63 -8.84 -1.44
C ALA A 83 12.37 -7.33 -1.55
N LYS A 84 13.01 -6.54 -0.67
CA LYS A 84 12.92 -5.07 -0.74
C LYS A 84 13.74 -4.50 -1.89
N GLU A 85 14.92 -5.05 -2.14
CA GLU A 85 15.78 -4.65 -3.27
C GLU A 85 15.09 -4.91 -4.62
N VAL A 86 14.29 -5.97 -4.75
CA VAL A 86 13.48 -6.20 -5.96
C VAL A 86 12.47 -5.07 -6.18
N LEU A 87 11.77 -4.65 -5.13
CA LEU A 87 10.79 -3.57 -5.21
C LEU A 87 11.45 -2.21 -5.46
N GLN A 88 12.59 -1.95 -4.80
CA GLN A 88 13.43 -0.78 -5.03
C GLN A 88 13.89 -0.70 -6.48
N LYS A 89 14.46 -1.79 -7.01
CA LYS A 89 14.93 -1.85 -8.38
C LYS A 89 13.79 -1.67 -9.37
N THR A 90 12.62 -2.23 -9.09
CA THR A 90 11.42 -2.03 -9.92
C THR A 90 11.06 -0.54 -10.02
N TYR A 91 11.15 0.20 -8.92
CA TYR A 91 10.93 1.65 -8.92
C TYR A 91 11.99 2.38 -9.75
N GLU A 92 13.28 2.08 -9.52
CA GLU A 92 14.40 2.67 -10.26
C GLU A 92 14.30 2.43 -11.78
N ASP A 93 13.97 1.20 -12.18
CA ASP A 93 13.78 0.83 -13.58
C ASP A 93 12.63 1.65 -14.20
N ILE A 94 11.52 1.84 -13.49
CA ILE A 94 10.36 2.62 -13.98
C ILE A 94 10.72 4.09 -14.19
N ILE A 95 11.39 4.72 -13.22
CA ILE A 95 11.73 6.15 -13.32
C ILE A 95 12.82 6.40 -14.37
N THR A 96 13.72 5.45 -14.59
CA THR A 96 14.79 5.57 -15.60
C THR A 96 14.26 5.39 -17.03
N ILE A 97 13.26 4.53 -17.23
CA ILE A 97 12.68 4.27 -18.56
C ILE A 97 11.82 5.46 -19.04
N ASN A 98 11.29 6.26 -18.12
CA ASN A 98 10.40 7.35 -18.45
C ASN A 98 11.08 8.70 -18.15
N GLU A 99 11.58 9.37 -19.19
CA GLU A 99 12.26 10.67 -19.11
C GLU A 99 11.44 11.73 -18.35
N THR A 100 10.10 11.64 -18.37
CA THR A 100 9.23 12.57 -17.64
C THR A 100 9.20 12.29 -16.13
N LEU A 101 9.44 11.04 -15.73
CA LEU A 101 9.43 10.63 -14.32
C LEU A 101 10.84 10.61 -13.70
N GLU A 102 11.90 10.66 -14.50
CA GLU A 102 13.28 10.53 -14.00
C GLU A 102 13.63 11.64 -12.99
N GLU A 103 13.38 12.90 -13.34
CA GLU A 103 13.69 14.04 -12.47
C GLU A 103 12.90 13.96 -11.14
N THR A 104 11.58 13.90 -11.23
CA THR A 104 10.70 13.80 -10.05
C THR A 104 10.96 12.52 -9.23
N GLY A 105 11.23 11.41 -9.92
CA GLY A 105 11.48 10.11 -9.31
C GLY A 105 12.80 10.06 -8.53
N ASN A 106 13.83 10.74 -9.03
CA ASN A 106 15.12 10.87 -8.36
C ASN A 106 15.06 11.76 -7.11
N GLU A 107 14.16 12.76 -7.10
CA GLU A 107 13.91 13.60 -5.94
C GLU A 107 12.94 12.97 -4.93
N THR A 108 12.21 11.93 -5.32
CA THR A 108 11.22 11.26 -4.49
C THR A 108 11.88 10.21 -3.58
N GLU A 109 11.67 10.33 -2.26
CA GLU A 109 12.10 9.33 -1.30
C GLU A 109 11.24 8.06 -1.44
N PHE A 110 11.84 6.95 -1.88
CA PHE A 110 11.16 5.66 -1.99
C PHE A 110 11.55 4.71 -0.85
N LEU A 111 10.55 4.16 -0.15
CA LEU A 111 10.76 3.25 0.98
C LEU A 111 9.93 1.97 0.87
N VAL A 112 10.54 0.83 1.22
CA VAL A 112 9.83 -0.46 1.33
C VAL A 112 9.75 -0.91 2.79
N LEU A 113 8.53 -0.96 3.33
CA LEU A 113 8.25 -1.32 4.72
C LEU A 113 7.45 -2.63 4.80
N HIS A 114 7.82 -3.51 5.73
CA HIS A 114 7.08 -4.74 6.01
C HIS A 114 6.44 -4.77 7.40
N ASP A 115 6.78 -3.81 8.25
CA ASP A 115 6.32 -3.74 9.64
C ASP A 115 5.49 -2.48 9.86
N LEU A 116 4.28 -2.67 10.38
CA LEU A 116 3.39 -1.58 10.79
C LEU A 116 4.02 -0.67 11.83
N LYS A 117 4.94 -1.17 12.67
CA LYS A 117 5.67 -0.34 13.63
C LYS A 117 6.52 0.74 12.97
N LYS A 118 6.94 0.52 11.71
CA LYS A 118 7.67 1.52 10.91
C LYS A 118 6.75 2.41 10.11
N LEU A 119 5.62 1.88 9.62
CA LEU A 119 4.65 2.67 8.87
C LEU A 119 3.87 3.65 9.77
N LYS A 120 3.48 3.22 10.98
CA LYS A 120 2.67 4.03 11.90
C LYS A 120 3.28 5.40 12.23
N PRO A 121 4.57 5.52 12.60
CA PRO A 121 5.18 6.82 12.88
C PRO A 121 5.14 7.76 11.68
N LEU A 122 5.36 7.26 10.46
CA LEU A 122 5.28 8.07 9.24
C LEU A 122 3.86 8.63 9.03
N LEU A 123 2.85 7.77 9.18
CA LEU A 123 1.44 8.19 9.06
C LEU A 123 1.02 9.18 10.16
N GLU A 124 1.55 9.02 11.39
CA GLU A 124 1.30 9.92 12.51
C GLU A 124 1.96 11.28 12.31
N GLN A 125 3.21 11.28 11.84
CA GLN A 125 3.93 12.50 11.50
C GLN A 125 3.20 13.25 10.38
N TYR A 126 2.81 12.55 9.32
CA TYR A 126 2.05 13.12 8.22
C TYR A 126 0.76 13.80 8.71
N LEU A 127 -0.05 13.10 9.52
CA LEU A 127 -1.26 13.67 10.12
C LEU A 127 -0.99 14.87 11.03
N LYS A 128 0.17 14.89 11.72
CA LYS A 128 0.52 16.02 12.58
C LYS A 128 0.84 17.28 11.77
N VAL A 129 1.42 17.13 10.59
CA VAL A 129 1.85 18.24 9.74
C VAL A 129 0.71 18.73 8.83
N TYR A 130 -0.07 17.80 8.26
CA TYR A 130 -1.04 18.10 7.21
C TYR A 130 -2.49 17.74 7.55
N GLY A 131 -2.74 17.12 8.71
CA GLY A 131 -4.04 16.61 9.14
C GLY A 131 -4.89 17.60 9.93
#